data_AF-A0A098LEM8-F1
#
_entry.id   AF-A0A098LEM8-F1
#
_cell.length_a   1.000
_cell.length_b   1.000
_cell.length_c   1.000
_cell.angle_alpha   90.00
_cell.angle_beta   90.00
_cell.angle_gamma   90.00
#
_symmetry.space_group_name_H-M   'P 1'
#
loop_
_entity.id
_entity.type
_entity.pdbx_description
1 polymer ?
#
loop_
_entity_poly.entity_id
_entity_poly.type
_entity_poly.pdbx_seq_one_letter_code
_entity_poly.pdbx_strand_id
1 'polypeptide(L)'
;MYKNIVQGLVLNDFYKLKNLIDTIDIEEFFLNYQGEKRLSIRTSFADLFFAFDVNELYELRELMLYADLKIKLYESIKDNIN
;
A
#
# COMPACT_ATOMS: atom_id res chain seq x y z
N MET A 1 -10.47 -1.69 -8.88
CA MET A 1 -9.53 -0.62 -9.29
C MET A 1 -8.19 -0.74 -8.55
N TYR A 2 -8.21 -0.97 -7.22
CA TYR A 2 -7.00 -1.10 -6.39
C TYR A 2 -6.12 -2.34 -6.63
N LYS A 3 -6.69 -3.45 -7.13
CA LYS A 3 -5.91 -4.60 -7.64
C LYS A 3 -4.84 -4.18 -8.66
N ASN A 4 -5.10 -3.17 -9.50
CA ASN A 4 -4.15 -2.70 -10.51
C ASN A 4 -3.04 -1.82 -9.93
N ILE A 5 -3.28 -1.15 -8.81
CA ILE A 5 -2.27 -0.31 -8.14
C ILE A 5 -1.17 -1.20 -7.56
N VAL A 6 -1.56 -2.27 -6.87
CA VAL A 6 -0.59 -3.20 -6.27
C VAL A 6 0.12 -4.04 -7.34
N GLN A 7 -0.56 -4.39 -8.43
CA GLN A 7 0.01 -5.20 -9.52
C GLN A 7 0.89 -4.40 -10.50
N GLY A 8 0.75 -3.08 -10.56
CA GLY A 8 1.49 -2.22 -11.48
C GLY A 8 2.78 -1.60 -10.90
N LEU A 9 3.02 -1.75 -9.59
CA LEU A 9 4.21 -1.20 -8.95
C LEU A 9 5.41 -2.12 -9.12
N VAL A 10 6.56 -1.53 -9.39
CA VAL A 10 7.86 -2.22 -9.28
C VAL A 10 8.07 -2.59 -7.81
N LEU A 11 8.69 -3.74 -7.54
CA LEU A 11 8.84 -4.31 -6.20
C LEU A 11 9.33 -3.31 -5.14
N ASN A 12 10.31 -2.48 -5.48
CA ASN A 12 10.84 -1.46 -4.58
C ASN A 12 9.78 -0.40 -4.21
N ASP A 13 8.99 0.05 -5.19
CA ASP A 13 7.98 1.07 -4.98
C ASP A 13 6.75 0.52 -4.25
N PHE A 14 6.45 -0.77 -4.45
CA PHE A 14 5.51 -1.51 -3.61
C PHE A 14 5.91 -1.44 -2.13
N TYR A 15 7.17 -1.75 -1.80
CA TYR A 15 7.64 -1.72 -0.41
C TYR A 15 7.68 -0.31 0.18
N LYS A 16 8.04 0.71 -0.61
CA LYS A 16 7.96 2.12 -0.16
C LYS A 16 6.53 2.52 0.18
N LEU A 17 5.57 2.20 -0.69
CA LEU A 17 4.16 2.51 -0.45
C LEU A 17 3.61 1.72 0.73
N LYS A 18 3.92 0.42 0.83
CA LYS A 18 3.50 -0.42 1.96
C LYS A 18 3.98 0.15 3.29
N ASN A 19 5.27 0.50 3.39
CA ASN A 19 5.81 1.08 4.61
C ASN A 19 5.12 2.39 4.99
N LEU A 20 4.84 3.26 4.01
CA LEU A 20 4.10 4.50 4.26
C LEU A 20 2.70 4.20 4.83
N ILE A 21 1.94 3.33 4.16
CA ILE A 21 0.57 2.95 4.56
C ILE A 21 0.55 2.29 5.94
N ASP A 22 1.52 1.43 6.26
CA ASP A 22 1.59 0.76 7.56
C ASP A 22 1.89 1.72 8.72
N THR A 23 2.60 2.83 8.46
CA THR A 23 2.94 3.83 9.49
C THR A 23 1.85 4.86 9.78
N ILE A 24 0.83 4.97 8.92
CA ILE A 24 -0.24 5.95 9.11
C ILE A 24 -1.19 5.49 10.23
N ASP A 25 -1.33 6.24 11.31
CA ASP A 25 -2.46 6.02 12.21
C ASP A 25 -3.72 6.60 11.55
N ILE A 26 -4.58 5.71 11.03
CA ILE A 26 -5.76 6.10 10.25
C ILE A 26 -6.74 6.87 11.15
N GLU A 27 -6.96 6.39 12.37
CA GLU A 27 -7.92 7.02 13.29
C GLU A 27 -7.42 8.39 13.73
N GLU A 28 -6.14 8.48 14.12
CA GLU A 28 -5.51 9.74 14.51
C GLU A 28 -5.50 10.76 13.35
N PHE A 29 -5.24 10.32 12.12
CA PHE A 29 -5.25 11.20 10.95
C PHE A 29 -6.63 11.87 10.77
N PHE A 30 -7.71 11.08 10.69
CA PHE A 30 -9.05 11.65 10.45
C PHE A 30 -9.61 12.39 11.69
N LEU A 31 -9.10 12.10 12.89
CA LEU A 31 -9.36 12.89 14.09
C LEU A 31 -8.70 14.28 14.04
N ASN A 32 -7.45 14.36 13.59
CA ASN A 32 -6.67 15.61 13.52
C ASN A 32 -7.07 16.52 12.36
N TYR A 33 -7.59 15.95 11.27
CA TYR A 33 -8.04 16.69 10.08
C TYR A 33 -9.56 16.64 9.94
N GLN A 34 -10.27 17.14 10.96
CA GLN A 34 -11.74 17.13 10.96
C GLN A 34 -12.32 17.87 9.75
N GLY A 35 -13.08 17.15 8.94
CA GLY A 35 -13.68 17.64 7.69
C GLY A 35 -13.03 17.05 6.44
N GLU A 36 -11.84 16.46 6.55
CA GLU A 36 -11.27 15.70 5.44
C GLU A 36 -11.93 14.33 5.29
N LYS A 37 -12.26 13.99 4.04
CA LYS A 37 -12.90 12.71 3.71
C LYS A 37 -11.93 11.69 3.17
N ARG A 38 -10.74 12.14 2.73
CA ARG A 38 -9.75 11.30 2.06
C ARG A 38 -8.33 11.71 2.41
N LEU A 39 -7.47 10.72 2.60
CA LEU A 39 -6.03 10.90 2.64
C LEU A 39 -5.48 10.87 1.22
N SER A 40 -4.85 11.96 0.80
CA SER A 40 -4.14 12.03 -0.48
C SER A 40 -2.66 11.73 -0.29
N ILE A 41 -2.16 10.70 -0.98
CA ILE A 41 -0.76 10.31 -0.99
C ILE A 41 -0.17 10.59 -2.36
N ARG A 42 0.82 11.48 -2.38
CA ARG A 42 1.67 11.73 -3.53
C ARG A 42 3.01 11.05 -3.31
N THR A 43 3.32 10.05 -4.11
CA THR A 43 4.61 9.38 -4.06
C THR A 43 5.58 10.07 -5.00
N SER A 44 6.83 10.30 -4.57
CA SER A 44 7.90 10.77 -5.46
C SER A 44 8.52 9.65 -6.29
N PHE A 45 8.29 8.40 -5.87
CA PHE A 45 8.88 7.20 -6.44
C PHE A 45 7.99 6.51 -7.48
N ALA A 46 6.76 6.98 -7.66
CA ALA A 46 5.89 6.58 -8.74
C ALA A 46 5.10 7.81 -9.21
N ASP A 47 4.87 7.95 -10.52
CA ASP A 47 4.04 9.04 -11.10
C ASP A 47 2.54 8.90 -10.75
N LEU A 48 2.24 8.16 -9.69
CA LEU A 48 0.90 7.85 -9.23
C LEU A 48 0.50 8.80 -8.10
N PHE A 49 -0.74 9.26 -8.20
CA PHE A 49 -1.42 10.01 -7.15
C PHE A 49 -2.57 9.17 -6.63
N PHE A 50 -2.61 9.00 -5.31
CA PHE A 50 -3.63 8.19 -4.66
C PHE A 50 -4.44 9.03 -3.69
N ALA A 51 -5.74 8.77 -3.61
CA ALA A 51 -6.61 9.35 -2.59
C ALA A 51 -7.50 8.24 -2.05
N PHE A 52 -7.50 8.07 -0.74
CA PHE A 52 -8.19 6.97 -0.06
C PHE A 52 -9.07 7.50 1.07
N ASP A 53 -10.30 7.03 1.17
CA ASP A 53 -11.06 7.14 2.41
C ASP A 53 -10.63 6.10 3.45
N VAL A 54 -11.23 6.15 4.64
CA VAL A 54 -10.91 5.26 5.77
C VAL A 54 -11.02 3.79 5.38
N ASN A 55 -12.12 3.39 4.72
CA ASN A 55 -12.36 2.00 4.35
C ASN A 55 -11.36 1.55 3.28
N GLU A 56 -11.09 2.44 2.31
CA GLU A 56 -10.12 2.20 1.25
C GLU A 56 -8.69 2.01 1.81
N LEU A 57 -8.32 2.71 2.89
CA LEU A 57 -7.03 2.52 3.57
C LEU A 57 -6.92 1.16 4.27
N TYR A 58 -7.98 0.72 4.96
CA TYR A 58 -8.00 -0.62 5.56
C TYR A 58 -7.94 -1.71 4.48
N GLU A 59 -8.73 -1.60 3.42
CA GLU A 59 -8.68 -2.54 2.29
C GLU A 59 -7.28 -2.58 1.65
N LEU A 60 -6.67 -1.41 1.44
CA LEU A 60 -5.32 -1.32 0.88
C LEU A 60 -4.29 -2.03 1.75
N ARG A 61 -4.35 -1.88 3.08
CA ARG A 61 -3.46 -2.59 4.02
C ARG A 61 -3.57 -4.09 3.87
N GLU A 62 -4.78 -4.63 3.85
CA GLU A 62 -5.02 -6.06 3.69
C GLU A 62 -4.48 -6.57 2.34
N LEU A 63 -4.75 -5.84 1.26
CA LEU A 63 -4.27 -6.18 -0.08
C LEU A 63 -2.74 -6.18 -0.15
N MET A 64 -2.09 -5.19 0.46
CA MET A 64 -0.62 -5.09 0.49
C MET A 64 0.00 -6.19 1.35
N LEU A 65 -0.61 -6.56 2.48
CA LEU A 65 -0.16 -7.69 3.29
C LEU A 65 -0.24 -9.01 2.49
N TYR A 66 -1.35 -9.24 1.81
CA TYR A 66 -1.53 -10.43 0.99
C TYR A 66 -0.56 -10.49 -0.20
N ALA A 67 -0.28 -9.36 -0.85
CA ALA A 67 0.70 -9.27 -1.92
C ALA A 67 2.13 -9.53 -1.42
N ASP A 68 2.51 -8.99 -0.26
CA ASP A 68 3.83 -9.22 0.35
C ASP A 68 4.05 -10.71 0.68
N LEU A 69 3.04 -11.39 1.23
CA LEU A 69 3.09 -12.83 1.46
C LEU A 69 3.34 -13.63 0.18
N LYS A 70 2.69 -13.24 -0.93
CA LYS A 70 2.90 -13.89 -2.23
C LYS A 70 4.30 -13.68 -2.79
N ILE A 71 4.82 -12.46 -2.69
CA ILE A 71 6.18 -12.12 -3.12
C ILE A 71 7.19 -12.99 -2.36
N LYS A 72 7.11 -13.03 -1.02
CA LYS A 72 7.99 -13.84 -0.17
C LYS A 72 7.92 -15.33 -0.48
N LEU A 73 6.72 -15.85 -0.73
CA LEU A 73 6.54 -17.25 -1.12
C LEU A 73 7.23 -17.55 -2.46
N TYR A 74 7.05 -16.65 -3.44
CA TYR A 74 7.68 -16.79 -4.75
C TYR A 74 9.21 -16.74 -4.67
N GLU A 75 9.77 -15.81 -3.90
CA GLU A 75 11.22 -15.69 -3.68
C GLU A 75 11.78 -16.95 -3.00
N SER A 76 11.15 -17.44 -1.94
CA SER A 76 11.55 -18.68 -1.27
C SER A 76 11.54 -19.90 -2.20
N ILE A 77 10.51 -20.04 -3.04
CA ILE A 77 10.46 -21.14 -4.02
C ILE A 77 11.59 -21.00 -5.05
N LYS A 78 11.82 -19.79 -5.56
CA LYS A 78 12.88 -19.51 -6.54
C LYS A 78 14.27 -19.83 -5.98
N ASP A 79 14.53 -19.49 -4.72
CA ASP A 79 15.82 -19.74 -4.07
C ASP A 79 16.03 -21.23 -3.76
N ASN A 80 14.97 -22.02 -3.59
CA ASN A 80 15.06 -23.47 -3.39
C ASN A 80 15.19 -24.27 -4.70
N ILE A 81 14.95 -23.64 -5.86
CA ILE A 81 15.07 -24.27 -7.18
C ILE A 81 16.44 -24.00 -7.82
N ASN A 82 17.13 -22.93 -7.42
CA ASN A 82 18.47 -22.56 -7.91
C ASN A 82 19.58 -23.07 -6.98
#